data_AF-A0A954U7T9-F1
#
_entry.id   AF-A0A954U7T9-F1
#
_cell.length_a   1.000
_cell.length_b   1.000
_cell.length_c   1.000
_cell.angle_alpha   90.00
_cell.angle_beta   90.00
_cell.angle_gamma   90.00
#
_symmetry.space_group_name_H-M   'P 1'
#
loop_
_entity.id
_entity.type
_entity.pdbx_description
1 polymer ?
#
loop_
_entity_poly.entity_id
_entity_poly.type
_entity_poly.pdbx_seq_one_letter_code
_entity_poly.pdbx_strand_id
1 'polypeptide(L)' 'MSWQEVRGHDRQVDWFRQAVRRGRLASTFLFVGPSGIGKRTFALKLAQALLCERNPESELEPCGAC' A
#
# COMPACT_ATOMS: atom_id res chain seq x y z
N MET A 1 -5.45 10.40 -4.99
CA MET A 1 -4.00 10.14 -5.23
C MET A 1 -3.83 8.64 -5.33
N SER A 2 -3.47 8.12 -6.50
CA SER A 2 -3.37 6.66 -6.76
C SER A 2 -1.94 6.16 -6.51
N TRP A 3 -1.75 4.84 -6.49
CA TRP A 3 -0.43 4.18 -6.50
C TRP A 3 0.53 4.69 -7.58
N GLN A 4 0.04 5.40 -8.60
CA GLN A 4 0.81 6.09 -9.64
C GLN A 4 1.92 7.02 -9.11
N GLU A 5 1.80 7.54 -7.89
CA GLU A 5 2.85 8.34 -7.23
C GLU A 5 4.03 7.49 -6.73
N VAL A 6 3.79 6.20 -6.51
CA VAL A 6 4.78 5.23 -6.03
C VAL A 6 5.35 4.47 -7.23
N ARG A 7 6.39 5.04 -7.85
CA ARG A 7 6.98 4.46 -9.06
C ARG A 7 7.90 3.28 -8.75
N GLY A 8 7.75 2.18 -9.51
CA GLY A 8 8.68 1.05 -9.50
C GLY A 8 8.47 0.02 -8.38
N HIS A 9 7.43 0.19 -7.55
CA HIS A 9 7.08 -0.74 -6.47
C HIS A 9 5.79 -1.53 -6.76
N ASP A 10 5.42 -1.68 -8.04
CA ASP A 10 4.16 -2.31 -8.45
C ASP A 10 4.02 -3.74 -7.91
N ARG A 11 5.12 -4.50 -7.90
CA ARG A 11 5.14 -5.86 -7.35
C ARG A 11 4.78 -5.90 -5.86
N GLN A 12 5.23 -4.91 -5.09
CA GLN A 12 4.94 -4.80 -3.67
C GLN A 12 3.46 -4.46 -3.47
N VAL A 13 2.93 -3.51 -4.25
CA VAL A 13 1.50 -3.17 -4.23
C VAL A 13 0.64 -4.41 -4.52
N ASP A 14 0.97 -5.14 -5.57
CA ASP A 14 0.22 -6.34 -5.95
C ASP A 14 0.30 -7.45 -4.90
N TRP A 15 1.45 -7.61 -4.25
CA TRP A 15 1.57 -8.55 -3.14
C TRP A 15 0.63 -8.18 -1.98
N PHE A 16 0.57 -6.90 -1.59
CA PHE A 16 -0.36 -6.44 -0.56
C PHE A 16 -1.82 -6.60 -0.97
N ARG A 17 -2.19 -6.24 -2.22
CA ARG A 17 -3.54 -6.48 -2.74
C ARG A 17 -3.94 -7.94 -2.64
N GLN A 18 -3.04 -8.86 -2.99
CA GLN A 18 -3.30 -10.30 -2.86
C GLN A 18 -3.42 -10.75 -1.40
N ALA A 19 -2.59 -10.22 -0.50
CA ALA A 19 -2.64 -10.53 0.92
C ALA A 19 -3.99 -10.11 1.54
N VAL A 20 -4.45 -8.89 1.24
CA VAL A 20 -5.75 -8.37 1.70
C VAL A 20 -6.90 -9.19 1.14
N ARG A 21 -6.93 -9.42 -0.18
CA ARG A 21 -7.98 -10.23 -0.83
C ARG A 21 -8.10 -11.65 -0.27
N ARG A 22 -7.01 -12.19 0.27
CA ARG A 22 -6.96 -13.54 0.86
C ARG A 22 -7.20 -13.54 2.38
N GLY A 23 -7.36 -12.37 3.01
CA GLY A 23 -7.45 -12.24 4.47
C GLY A 23 -6.18 -12.68 5.20
N ARG A 24 -5.00 -12.52 4.59
CA ARG A 24 -3.70 -12.96 5.10
C ARG A 24 -2.71 -11.81 5.29
N LEU A 25 -3.21 -10.63 5.65
CA LEU A 25 -2.36 -9.49 5.94
C LEU A 25 -1.72 -9.67 7.33
N ALA A 26 -0.39 -9.55 7.41
CA ALA A 26 0.33 -9.60 8.68
C ALA A 26 0.06 -8.34 9.52
N SER A 27 0.27 -8.44 10.83
CA SER A 27 0.07 -7.32 11.76
C SER A 27 1.20 -6.27 11.72
N THR A 28 2.36 -6.60 11.17
CA THR A 28 3.53 -5.71 11.15
C THR A 28 4.42 -5.99 9.94
N PHE A 29 4.97 -4.93 9.36
CA PHE A 29 5.85 -4.99 8.19
C PHE A 29 7.13 -4.17 8.41
N LEU A 30 8.26 -4.70 7.92
CA LEU A 30 9.53 -4.01 7.86
C LEU A 30 9.86 -3.66 6.41
N PHE A 31 10.00 -2.37 6.11
CA PHE A 31 10.40 -1.90 4.78
C PHE A 31 11.92 -1.72 4.72
N VAL A 32 12.59 -2.50 3.88
CA VAL A 32 14.06 -2.49 3.74
C VAL A 32 14.46 -2.05 2.33
N GLY A 33 15.55 -1.28 2.23
CA GLY A 33 16.12 -0.84 0.95
C GLY A 33 16.95 0.45 1.08
N PRO A 34 17.60 0.90 -0.01
CA PRO A 34 18.45 2.09 -0.03
C PRO A 34 17.75 3.37 0.46
N SER A 35 18.54 4.35 0.88
CA SER A 35 18.00 5.69 1.19
C SER A 35 17.39 6.33 -0.06
N GLY A 36 16.30 7.08 0.11
CA GLY A 36 15.63 7.78 -1.00
C GLY A 36 14.71 6.92 -1.89
N ILE A 37 14.69 5.58 -1.77
CA ILE A 37 13.87 4.70 -2.63
C ILE A 37 12.35 4.81 -2.42
N GLY A 38 11.89 5.63 -1.47
CA GLY A 38 10.46 5.84 -1.22
C GLY A 38 9.80 4.91 -0.19
N LYS A 39 10.57 4.23 0.68
CA LYS A 39 10.04 3.33 1.73
C LYS A 39 8.96 3.97 2.60
N ARG A 40 9.24 5.18 3.10
CA ARG A 40 8.29 5.95 3.93
C ARG A 40 7.04 6.32 3.13
N THR A 41 7.22 6.77 1.88
CA THR A 41 6.12 7.11 0.99
C THR A 41 5.23 5.91 0.73
N PHE A 42 5.81 4.75 0.41
CA PHE A 42 5.08 3.50 0.23
C PHE A 42 4.27 3.13 1.48
N ALA A 43 4.91 3.13 2.65
CA ALA A 43 4.26 2.78 3.92
C ALA A 43 3.07 3.71 4.23
N LEU A 44 3.22 5.02 4.00
CA LEU A 44 2.14 5.98 4.17
C LEU A 44 0.99 5.71 3.20
N LYS A 45 1.27 5.50 1.90
CA LYS A 45 0.23 5.19 0.91
C LYS A 45 -0.50 3.89 1.22
N LEU A 46 0.22 2.86 1.67
CA LEU A 46 -0.37 1.60 2.11
C LEU A 46 -1.31 1.82 3.30
N ALA A 47 -0.90 2.61 4.30
CA ALA A 47 -1.76 2.93 5.44
C ALA A 47 -3.03 3.68 5.01
N GLN A 48 -2.89 4.68 4.12
CA GLN A 48 -4.04 5.39 3.55
C GLN A 48 -4.99 4.45 2.80
N ALA A 49 -4.47 3.48 2.05
CA ALA A 49 -5.27 2.50 1.33
C ALA A 49 -6.00 1.53 2.27
N LEU A 50 -5.34 1.04 3.31
CA LEU A 50 -5.92 0.13 4.30
C LEU A 50 -7.00 0.80 5.16
N LEU A 51 -6.84 2.08 5.46
CA LEU A 51 -7.80 2.87 6.25
C LEU A 51 -8.87 3.57 5.39
N CYS A 52 -8.88 3.31 4.08
CA CYS A 52 -9.82 3.95 3.17
C CYS A 52 -11.21 3.34 3.32
N GLU A 53 -12.19 4.14 3.75
CA GLU A 53 -13.59 3.70 3.85
C GLU A 53 -14.39 3.93 2.56
N ARG A 54 -13.83 4.66 1.59
CA ARG A 54 -14.53 5.05 0.35
C ARG A 54 -14.41 4.01 -0.77
N ASN A 55 -13.34 3.22 -0.75
CA ASN A 55 -13.06 2.20 -1.75
C ASN A 55 -13.15 0.82 -1.11
N PRO A 56 -13.51 -0.24 -1.85
CA PRO A 56 -13.49 -1.60 -1.32
C PRO A 56 -12.08 -1.98 -0.82
N GLU A 57 -12.01 -2.58 0.36
CA GLU A 57 -10.74 -3.03 0.97
C GLU A 57 -9.95 -3.94 0.02
N SER A 58 -10.65 -4.75 -0.78
CA SER A 58 -10.07 -5.66 -1.77
C SER A 58 -9.30 -4.99 -2.91
N GLU A 59 -9.58 -3.71 -3.19
CA GLU A 59 -8.88 -2.95 -4.24
C GLU A 59 -7.58 -2.32 -3.73
N LEU A 60 -7.49 -2.12 -2.41
CA LEU A 60 -6.37 -1.46 -1.75
C LEU A 60 -6.01 -0.13 -2.44
N GLU A 61 -7.00 0.70 -2.77
CA GLU A 61 -6.80 2.00 -3.41
C GLU A 61 -7.07 3.14 -2.42
N PRO A 62 -6.12 4.07 -2.21
CA PRO A 62 -6.35 5.23 -1.36
C PRO A 62 -7.21 6.28 -2.08
N CYS A 63 -8.19 6.86 -1.37
CA CYS A 63 -9.00 7.94 -1.92
C CYS A 63 -8.24 9.27 -2.06
N GLY A 64 -7.07 9.39 -1.41
CA GLY A 64 -6.24 10.60 -1.41
C GLY A 64 -6.66 11.69 -0.43
N ALA A 65 -7.69 11.43 0.39
CA ALA A 65 -8.06 12.27 1.54
C ALA A 65 -7.83 11.58 2.89
N CYS A 66 -7.58 10.26 2.86
CA CYS A 66 -7.16 9.45 4.00
C CYS A 66 -5.67 9.59 4.29
#